data_AF-A0A1F3NLY6-F1
#
_entry.id   AF-A0A1F3NLY6-F1
#
_cell.length_a   1.000
_cell.length_b   1.000
_cell.length_c   1.000
_cell.angle_alpha   90.00
_cell.angle_beta   90.00
_cell.angle_gamma   90.00
#
_symmetry.space_group_name_H-M   'P 1'
#
loop_
_entity.id
_entity.type
_entity.pdbx_description
1 polymer ?
#
loop_
_entity_poly.entity_id
_entity_poly.type
_entity_poly.pdbx_seq_one_letter_code
_entity_poly.pdbx_strand_id
1 'polypeptide(L)'
;MNDKEKSAEEFEKLLTIMDRLREVCPWDMKQTFESLRKLTIEETYELADAVFSNNDDGIRNELGDIMLHLVFYAKIGSERGTFNMTDVLQGINQKLIYRHPHVFGDVKVSGASEVEQNWEKLKIKEDNGYKPVLSGVPSSMPAIVKANRIQEKVRGVGFDWEKSEQIWDKMLEEITELKNEIRNRDTEKIESELGDVMFSIINASRLYGIDPEAALEKTNRKFIKRFNYLENETLRKGISLHDMSLDEMNVIWEEAKKED
;
A
#
# COMPACT_ATOMS: atom_id res chain seq x y z
N MET A 1 5.24 -24.32 27.36
CA MET A 1 5.30 -22.98 26.77
C MET A 1 4.40 -22.94 25.56
N ASN A 2 3.40 -22.05 25.54
CA ASN A 2 2.56 -21.85 24.35
C ASN A 2 3.33 -21.07 23.28
N ASP A 3 2.81 -21.00 22.05
CA ASP A 3 3.54 -20.36 20.95
C ASP A 3 3.72 -18.85 21.17
N LYS A 4 2.81 -18.18 21.89
CA LYS A 4 2.96 -16.77 22.26
C LYS A 4 4.18 -16.54 23.16
N GLU A 5 4.37 -17.39 24.16
CA GLU A 5 5.52 -17.32 25.06
C GLU A 5 6.83 -17.58 24.31
N LYS A 6 6.87 -18.57 23.40
CA LYS A 6 8.02 -18.80 22.53
C LYS A 6 8.35 -17.60 21.65
N SER A 7 7.34 -16.99 21.03
CA SER A 7 7.55 -15.80 20.20
C SER A 7 8.04 -14.60 21.00
N ALA A 8 7.64 -14.47 22.27
CA ALA A 8 8.16 -13.43 23.16
C ALA A 8 9.65 -13.63 23.47
N GLU A 9 10.07 -14.87 23.72
CA GLU A 9 11.50 -15.20 23.92
C GLU A 9 12.33 -14.92 22.66
N GLU A 10 11.84 -15.29 21.47
CA GLU A 10 12.55 -14.98 20.22
C GLU A 10 12.62 -13.47 19.96
N PHE A 11 11.58 -12.72 20.31
CA PHE A 11 11.60 -11.27 20.23
C PHE A 11 12.63 -10.65 21.17
N GLU A 12 12.73 -11.14 22.42
CA GLU A 12 13.77 -10.70 23.36
C GLU A 12 15.19 -10.98 22.84
N LYS A 13 15.40 -12.16 22.22
CA LYS A 13 16.66 -12.49 21.56
C LYS A 13 16.98 -11.50 20.44
N LEU A 14 16.00 -11.14 19.61
CA LEU A 14 16.19 -10.15 18.54
C LEU A 14 16.61 -8.77 19.10
N LEU A 15 15.99 -8.31 20.18
CA LEU A 15 16.38 -7.06 20.84
C LEU A 15 17.84 -7.13 21.33
N THR A 16 18.22 -8.24 21.94
CA THR A 16 19.59 -8.48 22.44
C THR A 16 20.61 -8.51 21.29
N ILE A 17 20.27 -9.15 20.17
CA ILE A 17 21.11 -9.17 18.96
C ILE A 17 21.30 -7.75 18.44
N MET A 18 20.22 -6.97 18.32
CA MET A 18 20.30 -5.59 17.84
C MET A 18 21.17 -4.72 18.77
N ASP A 19 21.03 -4.86 20.08
CA ASP A 19 21.88 -4.17 21.06
C ASP A 19 23.35 -4.45 20.81
N ARG A 20 23.71 -5.72 20.57
CA ARG A 20 25.08 -6.11 20.28
C ARG A 20 25.56 -5.56 18.93
N LEU A 21 24.76 -5.68 17.88
CA LEU A 21 25.11 -5.16 16.55
C LEU A 21 25.41 -3.66 16.60
N ARG A 22 24.54 -2.89 17.28
CA ARG A 22 24.71 -1.45 17.49
C ARG A 22 25.85 -1.07 18.43
N GLU A 23 26.42 -2.02 19.16
CA GLU A 23 27.59 -1.80 20.00
C GLU A 23 28.90 -2.10 19.25
N VAL A 24 28.95 -3.18 18.46
CA VAL A 24 30.23 -3.69 17.93
C VAL A 24 30.36 -3.76 16.42
N CYS A 25 29.27 -3.68 15.65
CA CYS A 25 29.34 -3.73 14.20
C CYS A 25 29.46 -2.31 13.61
N PRO A 26 30.57 -1.97 12.94
CA PRO A 26 30.76 -0.61 12.40
C PRO A 26 29.70 -0.20 11.37
N TRP A 27 29.16 -1.16 10.62
CA TRP A 27 28.12 -0.88 9.63
C TRP A 27 26.77 -0.58 10.30
N ASP A 28 26.39 -1.36 11.31
CA ASP A 28 25.14 -1.16 12.05
C ASP A 28 25.19 0.11 12.89
N MET A 29 26.29 0.39 13.59
CA MET A 29 26.50 1.61 14.37
C MET A 29 26.29 2.90 13.55
N LYS A 30 26.70 2.89 12.29
CA LYS A 30 26.59 4.02 11.36
C LYS A 30 25.15 4.32 10.93
N GLN A 31 24.23 3.35 11.02
CA GLN A 31 22.87 3.53 10.51
C GLN A 31 22.12 4.63 11.28
N THR A 32 21.28 5.37 10.56
CA THR A 32 20.40 6.42 11.08
C THR A 32 18.96 6.16 10.64
N PHE A 33 18.00 6.94 11.14
CA PHE A 33 16.62 6.86 10.67
C PHE A 33 16.51 7.10 9.15
N GLU A 34 17.30 8.02 8.62
CA GLU A 34 17.29 8.40 7.22
C GLU A 34 17.89 7.30 6.32
N SER A 35 18.93 6.59 6.78
CA SER A 35 19.51 5.49 6.01
C SER A 35 18.57 4.28 5.99
N LEU A 36 17.96 3.95 7.13
CA LEU A 36 16.99 2.85 7.23
C LEU A 36 15.72 3.11 6.43
N ARG A 37 15.28 4.38 6.31
CA ARG A 37 14.02 4.72 5.62
C ARG A 37 13.93 4.12 4.23
N LYS A 38 15.03 4.16 3.46
CA LYS A 38 15.03 3.64 2.08
C LYS A 38 14.87 2.12 2.06
N LEU A 39 15.64 1.43 2.90
CA LEU A 39 15.61 -0.01 3.05
C LEU A 39 14.22 -0.48 3.51
N THR A 40 13.63 0.19 4.49
CA THR A 40 12.27 -0.13 4.96
C THR A 40 11.24 -0.01 3.84
N ILE A 41 11.40 0.92 2.90
CA ILE A 41 10.49 1.03 1.75
C ILE A 41 10.69 -0.14 0.79
N GLU A 42 11.93 -0.54 0.50
CA GLU A 42 12.22 -1.74 -0.29
C GLU A 42 11.54 -2.98 0.30
N GLU A 43 11.76 -3.29 1.59
CA GLU A 43 11.15 -4.49 2.20
C GLU A 43 9.62 -4.46 2.19
N THR A 44 9.01 -3.26 2.23
CA THR A 44 7.55 -3.17 2.11
C THR A 44 7.05 -3.52 0.71
N TYR A 45 7.84 -3.25 -0.34
CA TYR A 45 7.53 -3.71 -1.70
C TYR A 45 7.81 -5.21 -1.87
N GLU A 46 8.89 -5.72 -1.30
CA GLU A 46 9.18 -7.17 -1.32
C GLU A 46 8.06 -7.96 -0.61
N LEU A 47 7.61 -7.47 0.54
CA LEU A 47 6.45 -8.06 1.25
C LEU A 47 5.19 -7.99 0.38
N ALA A 48 4.91 -6.85 -0.26
CA ALA A 48 3.75 -6.70 -1.13
C ALA A 48 3.80 -7.70 -2.30
N ASP A 49 4.97 -7.89 -2.92
CA ASP A 49 5.18 -8.84 -4.00
C ASP A 49 4.99 -10.30 -3.54
N ALA A 50 5.47 -10.64 -2.35
CA ALA A 50 5.30 -11.96 -1.76
C ALA A 50 3.81 -12.26 -1.45
N VAL A 51 3.10 -11.30 -0.87
CA VAL A 51 1.64 -11.39 -0.62
C VAL A 51 0.89 -11.57 -1.93
N PHE A 52 1.18 -10.74 -2.93
CA PHE A 52 0.52 -10.79 -4.23
C PHE A 52 0.70 -12.15 -4.92
N SER A 53 1.90 -12.72 -4.77
CA SER A 53 2.26 -14.01 -5.39
C SER A 53 1.84 -15.22 -4.55
N ASN A 54 1.15 -15.03 -3.42
CA ASN A 54 0.81 -16.06 -2.43
C ASN A 54 2.03 -16.91 -2.02
N ASN A 55 3.20 -16.28 -1.86
CA ASN A 55 4.44 -16.93 -1.47
C ASN A 55 4.63 -16.85 0.05
N ASP A 56 4.09 -17.83 0.77
CA ASP A 56 4.13 -17.85 2.25
C ASP A 56 5.56 -17.80 2.83
N ASP A 57 6.53 -18.44 2.18
CA ASP A 57 7.93 -18.39 2.60
C ASP A 57 8.53 -16.99 2.40
N GLY A 58 8.20 -16.34 1.28
CA GLY A 58 8.55 -14.94 1.03
C GLY A 58 7.93 -14.05 2.10
N ILE A 59 6.62 -14.15 2.33
CA ILE A 59 5.91 -13.35 3.36
C ILE A 59 6.59 -13.52 4.72
N ARG A 60 6.95 -14.74 5.12
CA ARG A 60 7.63 -15.00 6.39
C ARG A 60 8.98 -14.29 6.49
N ASN A 61 9.77 -14.31 5.41
CA ASN A 61 11.09 -13.68 5.37
C ASN A 61 10.96 -12.15 5.44
N GLU A 62 10.13 -11.55 4.60
CA GLU A 62 9.96 -10.09 4.54
C GLU A 62 9.38 -9.51 5.83
N LEU A 63 8.49 -10.26 6.52
CA LEU A 63 8.04 -9.89 7.87
C LEU A 63 9.19 -9.86 8.88
N GLY A 64 10.18 -10.74 8.72
CA GLY A 64 11.41 -10.75 9.50
C GLY A 64 12.26 -9.50 9.25
N ASP A 65 12.45 -9.11 7.99
CA ASP A 65 13.26 -7.94 7.62
C ASP A 65 12.59 -6.61 8.02
N ILE A 66 11.26 -6.54 7.92
CA ILE A 66 10.50 -5.42 8.50
C ILE A 66 10.65 -5.40 10.02
N MET A 67 10.59 -6.55 10.71
CA MET A 67 10.77 -6.61 12.16
C MET A 67 12.17 -6.16 12.57
N LEU A 68 13.21 -6.55 11.83
CA LEU A 68 14.58 -6.07 12.00
C LEU A 68 14.60 -4.54 11.95
N HIS A 69 14.01 -3.92 10.93
CA HIS A 69 13.94 -2.47 10.81
C HIS A 69 13.21 -1.81 11.98
N LEU A 70 12.05 -2.32 12.42
CA LEU A 70 11.32 -1.78 13.57
C LEU A 70 12.15 -1.80 14.86
N VAL A 71 12.84 -2.91 15.13
CA VAL A 71 13.76 -3.04 16.27
C VAL A 71 14.93 -2.06 16.15
N PHE A 72 15.46 -1.88 14.94
CA PHE A 72 16.53 -0.93 14.66
C PHE A 72 16.11 0.52 14.94
N TYR A 73 14.94 0.96 14.46
CA TYR A 73 14.40 2.30 14.76
C TYR A 73 14.23 2.51 16.27
N ALA A 74 13.68 1.53 16.98
CA ALA A 74 13.51 1.61 18.43
C ALA A 74 14.85 1.70 19.17
N LYS A 75 15.88 0.98 18.71
CA LYS A 75 17.22 1.04 19.27
C LYS A 75 17.88 2.40 19.06
N ILE A 76 17.84 2.96 17.84
CA ILE A 76 18.35 4.31 17.57
C ILE A 76 17.59 5.36 18.41
N GLY A 77 16.27 5.22 18.55
CA GLY A 77 15.47 6.09 19.42
C GLY A 77 15.94 6.03 20.88
N SER A 78 16.29 4.84 21.37
CA SER A 78 16.74 4.63 22.74
C SER A 78 18.10 5.27 22.97
N GLU A 79 19.03 5.14 22.02
CA GLU A 79 20.35 5.77 22.08
C GLU A 79 20.27 7.30 22.06
N ARG A 80 19.24 7.86 21.41
CA ARG A 80 18.95 9.31 21.41
C ARG A 80 18.20 9.78 22.67
N GLY A 81 17.78 8.86 23.54
CA GLY A 81 16.98 9.17 24.73
C GLY A 81 15.57 9.68 24.42
N THR A 82 15.01 9.38 23.24
CA THR A 82 13.70 9.90 22.82
C THR A 82 12.54 8.91 23.02
N PHE A 83 12.75 7.64 22.70
CA PHE A 83 11.78 6.54 22.90
C PHE A 83 12.51 5.20 22.73
N ASN A 84 11.93 4.09 23.18
CA ASN A 84 12.46 2.74 23.01
C ASN A 84 11.36 1.75 22.56
N MET A 85 11.69 0.46 22.46
CA MET A 85 10.73 -0.56 22.02
C MET A 85 9.54 -0.70 22.98
N THR A 86 9.75 -0.54 24.29
CA THR A 86 8.68 -0.55 25.29
C THR A 86 7.68 0.58 25.02
N ASP A 87 8.16 1.79 24.75
CA ASP A 87 7.29 2.94 24.44
C ASP A 87 6.47 2.70 23.16
N VAL A 88 7.09 2.13 22.13
CA VAL A 88 6.42 1.77 20.86
C VAL A 88 5.30 0.75 21.11
N LEU A 89 5.60 -0.33 21.82
CA LEU A 89 4.64 -1.40 22.13
C LEU A 89 3.50 -0.92 23.04
N GLN A 90 3.81 -0.14 24.08
CA GLN A 90 2.80 0.45 24.95
C GLN A 90 1.87 1.37 24.16
N GLY A 91 2.43 2.22 23.30
CA GLY A 91 1.66 3.15 22.47
C GLY A 91 0.69 2.43 21.52
N ILE A 92 1.13 1.39 20.81
CA ILE A 92 0.24 0.63 19.92
C ILE A 92 -0.81 -0.19 20.70
N ASN A 93 -0.44 -0.79 21.84
CA ASN A 93 -1.37 -1.55 22.67
C ASN A 93 -2.50 -0.67 23.21
N GLN A 94 -2.17 0.49 23.79
CA GLN A 94 -3.18 1.44 24.30
C GLN A 94 -4.12 1.91 23.18
N LYS A 95 -3.53 2.25 22.01
CA LYS A 95 -4.29 2.68 20.83
C LYS A 95 -5.25 1.61 20.33
N LEU A 96 -4.79 0.34 20.23
CA LEU A 96 -5.63 -0.76 19.78
C LEU A 96 -6.78 -1.02 20.76
N ILE A 97 -6.53 -1.02 22.07
CA ILE A 97 -7.57 -1.18 23.09
C ILE A 97 -8.60 -0.05 23.00
N TYR A 98 -8.13 1.21 22.98
CA TYR A 98 -8.99 2.39 22.92
C TYR A 98 -9.89 2.38 21.67
N ARG A 99 -9.33 2.00 20.52
CA ARG A 99 -10.04 2.02 19.23
C ARG A 99 -10.94 0.80 18.98
N HIS A 100 -10.92 -0.20 19.86
CA HIS A 100 -11.80 -1.37 19.78
C HIS A 100 -12.67 -1.50 21.05
N PRO A 101 -13.51 -0.50 21.37
CA PRO A 101 -14.38 -0.55 22.55
C PRO A 101 -15.47 -1.63 22.43
N HIS A 102 -15.65 -2.22 21.24
CA HIS A 102 -16.53 -3.35 21.01
C HIS A 102 -15.89 -4.72 21.32
N VAL A 103 -14.56 -4.76 21.47
CA VAL A 103 -13.82 -5.95 21.92
C VAL A 103 -13.43 -5.82 23.39
N PHE A 104 -12.97 -4.64 23.81
CA PHE A 104 -12.38 -4.40 25.13
C PHE A 104 -13.25 -3.54 26.06
N GLY A 105 -14.48 -3.21 25.65
CA GLY A 105 -15.44 -2.43 26.43
C GLY A 105 -16.88 -2.91 26.18
N ASP A 106 -17.84 -1.99 26.32
CA ASP A 106 -19.28 -2.33 26.29
C ASP A 106 -20.01 -1.93 25.00
N VAL A 107 -19.29 -1.38 24.01
CA VAL A 107 -19.91 -0.92 22.76
C VAL A 107 -20.36 -2.12 21.93
N LYS A 108 -21.64 -2.17 21.56
CA LYS A 108 -22.13 -3.19 20.63
C LYS A 108 -22.15 -2.62 19.22
N VAL A 109 -21.76 -3.45 18.26
CA VAL A 109 -21.74 -3.12 16.83
C VAL A 109 -22.47 -4.21 16.06
N SER A 110 -23.15 -3.82 14.99
CA SER A 110 -24.00 -4.67 14.15
C SER A 110 -23.24 -5.34 13.00
N GLY A 111 -22.00 -4.90 12.72
CA GLY A 111 -21.15 -5.49 11.69
C GLY A 111 -19.87 -4.71 11.44
N ALA A 112 -19.05 -5.20 10.50
CA ALA A 112 -17.73 -4.65 10.18
C ALA A 112 -17.76 -3.17 9.73
N SER A 113 -18.79 -2.76 8.98
CA SER A 113 -18.96 -1.37 8.55
C SER A 113 -19.12 -0.40 9.72
N GLU A 114 -19.89 -0.78 10.75
CA GLU A 114 -20.04 0.03 11.96
C GLU A 114 -18.74 0.09 12.79
N VAL A 115 -17.97 -1.01 12.80
CA VAL A 115 -16.63 -1.05 13.41
C VAL A 115 -15.69 -0.06 12.72
N GLU A 116 -15.64 -0.06 11.39
CA GLU A 116 -14.80 0.84 10.58
C GLU A 116 -15.13 2.32 10.84
N GLN A 117 -16.41 2.68 10.85
CA GLN A 117 -16.86 4.04 11.15
C GLN A 117 -16.49 4.47 12.57
N ASN A 118 -16.67 3.58 13.55
CA ASN A 118 -16.30 3.85 14.94
C ASN A 118 -14.78 4.02 15.08
N TRP A 119 -14.00 3.23 14.35
CA TRP A 119 -12.54 3.29 14.35
C TRP A 119 -12.00 4.64 13.89
N GLU A 120 -12.48 5.16 12.74
CA GLU A 120 -12.05 6.47 12.24
C GLU A 120 -12.56 7.62 13.13
N LYS A 121 -13.77 7.52 13.70
CA LYS A 121 -14.27 8.51 14.69
C LYS A 121 -13.41 8.59 15.94
N LEU A 122 -12.99 7.45 16.50
CA LEU A 122 -12.15 7.39 17.69
C LEU A 122 -10.75 7.95 17.43
N LYS A 123 -10.19 7.69 16.25
CA LYS A 123 -8.90 8.24 15.82
C LYS A 123 -8.89 9.78 15.74
N ILE A 124 -10.00 10.40 15.39
CA ILE A 124 -10.15 11.88 15.41
C ILE A 124 -10.24 12.40 16.85
N LYS A 125 -10.91 11.67 17.76
CA LYS A 125 -11.09 12.06 19.16
C LYS A 125 -9.87 11.86 20.06
N GLU A 126 -9.00 10.92 19.70
CA GLU A 126 -7.78 10.57 20.47
C GLU A 126 -6.76 11.73 20.50
N ASP A 127 -6.71 12.53 19.44
CA ASP A 127 -5.89 13.74 19.41
C ASP A 127 -6.67 14.89 20.08
N ASN A 128 -6.15 15.45 21.17
CA ASN A 128 -6.75 16.53 21.98
C ASN A 128 -6.86 17.90 21.24
N GLY A 129 -7.04 17.92 19.91
CA GLY A 129 -7.11 19.12 19.08
C GLY A 129 -7.79 18.88 17.73
N TYR A 130 -8.10 19.96 17.01
CA TYR A 130 -8.67 19.87 15.67
C TYR A 130 -7.64 19.30 14.69
N LYS A 131 -7.97 18.13 14.10
CA LYS A 131 -7.17 17.52 13.04
C LYS A 131 -8.03 17.36 11.79
N PRO A 132 -7.61 17.87 10.62
CA PRO A 132 -8.33 17.65 9.37
C PRO A 132 -8.53 16.16 9.10
N VAL A 133 -9.63 15.77 8.46
CA VAL A 133 -9.96 14.36 8.14
C VAL A 133 -8.84 13.66 7.36
N LEU A 134 -8.21 14.39 6.45
CA LEU A 134 -7.09 13.90 5.62
C LEU A 134 -5.73 13.91 6.33
N SER A 135 -5.68 14.30 7.60
CA SER A 135 -4.45 14.21 8.39
C SER A 135 -3.95 12.76 8.50
N GLY A 136 -2.64 12.58 8.33
CA GLY A 136 -2.00 11.26 8.33
C GLY A 136 -2.00 10.54 6.98
N VAL A 137 -2.41 11.18 5.88
CA VAL A 137 -2.04 10.75 4.53
C VAL A 137 -0.61 11.25 4.25
N PRO A 138 0.40 10.36 4.13
CA PRO A 138 1.78 10.80 3.91
C PRO A 138 1.94 11.50 2.56
N SER A 139 2.71 12.60 2.54
CA SER A 139 3.02 13.31 1.30
C SER A 139 3.82 12.45 0.30
N SER A 140 4.63 11.53 0.81
CA SER A 140 5.50 10.63 0.03
C SER A 140 4.78 9.39 -0.53
N MET A 141 3.51 9.19 -0.19
CA MET A 141 2.74 8.03 -0.68
C MET A 141 2.54 8.11 -2.20
N PRO A 142 2.66 6.98 -2.94
CA PRO A 142 2.35 6.94 -4.37
C PRO A 142 0.94 7.44 -4.66
N ALA A 143 0.73 8.08 -5.82
CA ALA A 143 -0.50 8.80 -6.12
C ALA A 143 -1.77 7.91 -6.07
N ILE A 144 -1.71 6.68 -6.59
CA ILE A 144 -2.85 5.74 -6.58
C ILE A 144 -3.23 5.36 -5.14
N VAL A 145 -2.25 4.92 -4.35
CA VAL A 145 -2.46 4.54 -2.93
C VAL A 145 -2.95 5.75 -2.13
N LYS A 146 -2.38 6.93 -2.39
CA LYS A 146 -2.79 8.20 -1.76
C LYS A 146 -4.23 8.56 -2.08
N ALA A 147 -4.65 8.47 -3.34
CA ALA A 147 -6.02 8.75 -3.77
C ALA A 147 -7.01 7.77 -3.13
N ASN A 148 -6.70 6.47 -3.13
CA ASN A 148 -7.52 5.46 -2.45
C ASN A 148 -7.65 5.79 -0.94
N ARG A 149 -6.53 6.12 -0.28
CA ARG A 149 -6.52 6.46 1.15
C ARG A 149 -7.28 7.74 1.49
N ILE A 150 -7.23 8.75 0.62
CA ILE A 150 -8.04 9.97 0.75
C ILE A 150 -9.53 9.60 0.74
N GLN A 151 -9.94 8.76 -0.20
CA GLN A 151 -11.34 8.36 -0.38
C GLN A 151 -11.85 7.50 0.78
N GLU A 152 -11.06 6.56 1.30
CA GLU A 152 -11.38 5.80 2.51
C GLU A 152 -11.63 6.72 3.72
N LYS A 153 -10.79 7.75 3.89
CA LYS A 153 -10.89 8.68 5.03
C LYS A 153 -12.13 9.56 4.96
N VAL A 154 -12.46 10.10 3.79
CA VAL A 154 -13.66 10.93 3.63
C VAL A 154 -14.93 10.08 3.76
N ARG A 155 -14.91 8.83 3.29
CA ARG A 155 -15.97 7.85 3.58
C ARG A 155 -16.15 7.60 5.06
N GLY A 156 -15.07 7.44 5.82
CA GLY A 156 -15.14 7.15 7.26
C GLY A 156 -15.90 8.20 8.07
N VAL A 157 -16.05 9.42 7.53
CA VAL A 157 -16.85 10.51 8.11
C VAL A 157 -18.21 10.71 7.43
N GLY A 158 -18.60 9.84 6.51
CA GLY A 158 -19.89 9.84 5.83
C GLY A 158 -19.91 10.54 4.46
N PHE A 159 -18.77 10.94 3.91
CA PHE A 159 -18.68 11.48 2.55
C PHE A 159 -18.47 10.31 1.57
N ASP A 160 -19.57 9.66 1.19
CA ASP A 160 -19.59 8.54 0.24
C ASP A 160 -20.88 8.57 -0.61
N TRP A 161 -20.90 7.81 -1.69
CA TRP A 161 -22.06 7.65 -2.56
C TRP A 161 -23.15 6.81 -1.89
N GLU A 162 -24.42 7.15 -2.13
CA GLU A 162 -25.55 6.37 -1.63
C GLU A 162 -25.76 5.08 -2.43
N LYS A 163 -25.41 5.10 -3.72
CA LYS A 163 -25.56 3.98 -4.65
C LYS A 163 -24.31 3.80 -5.50
N SER A 164 -23.89 2.54 -5.69
CA SER A 164 -22.73 2.18 -6.51
C SER A 164 -22.85 2.65 -7.95
N GLU A 165 -24.07 2.73 -8.50
CA GLU A 165 -24.28 3.07 -9.91
C GLU A 165 -23.97 4.54 -10.22
N GLN A 166 -24.07 5.43 -9.23
CA GLN A 166 -23.78 6.87 -9.38
C GLN A 166 -22.33 7.15 -9.79
N ILE A 167 -21.42 6.21 -9.50
CA ILE A 167 -20.01 6.38 -9.89
C ILE A 167 -19.80 6.31 -11.40
N TRP A 168 -20.65 5.57 -12.13
CA TRP A 168 -20.53 5.46 -13.58
C TRP A 168 -20.89 6.76 -14.27
N ASP A 169 -21.95 7.42 -13.79
CA ASP A 169 -22.34 8.74 -14.28
C ASP A 169 -21.20 9.75 -14.07
N LYS A 170 -20.58 9.73 -12.88
CA LYS A 170 -19.44 10.61 -12.59
C LYS A 170 -18.22 10.28 -13.46
N MET A 171 -17.87 9.01 -13.65
CA MET A 171 -16.76 8.66 -14.56
C MET A 171 -17.02 9.09 -16.01
N LEU A 172 -18.26 8.98 -16.50
CA LEU A 172 -18.62 9.45 -17.84
C LEU A 172 -18.56 10.97 -17.97
N GLU A 173 -18.91 11.70 -16.91
CA GLU A 173 -18.74 13.15 -16.79
C GLU A 173 -17.27 13.53 -16.92
N GLU A 174 -16.38 12.99 -16.09
CA GLU A 174 -14.92 13.27 -16.14
C GLU A 174 -14.30 12.93 -17.50
N ILE A 175 -14.69 11.80 -18.10
CA ILE A 175 -14.23 11.41 -19.45
C ILE A 175 -14.71 12.42 -20.51
N THR A 176 -15.90 12.99 -20.34
CA THR A 176 -16.45 13.99 -21.26
C THR A 176 -15.71 15.33 -21.11
N GLU A 177 -15.41 15.74 -19.88
CA GLU A 177 -14.63 16.94 -19.59
C GLU A 177 -13.21 16.82 -20.16
N LEU A 178 -12.51 15.71 -19.90
CA LEU A 178 -11.21 15.42 -20.51
C LEU A 178 -11.25 15.49 -22.05
N LYS A 179 -12.26 14.88 -22.69
CA LYS A 179 -12.41 14.94 -24.15
C LYS A 179 -12.59 16.36 -24.68
N ASN A 180 -13.31 17.21 -23.94
CA ASN A 180 -13.51 18.60 -24.33
C ASN A 180 -12.19 19.39 -24.23
N GLU A 181 -11.44 19.22 -23.15
CA GLU A 181 -10.17 19.93 -22.98
C GLU A 181 -9.09 19.45 -23.96
N ILE A 182 -9.08 18.16 -24.33
CA ILE A 182 -8.23 17.63 -25.42
C ILE A 182 -8.53 18.36 -26.74
N ARG A 183 -9.80 18.62 -27.06
CA ARG A 183 -10.19 19.35 -28.27
C ARG A 183 -9.73 20.81 -28.22
N ASN A 184 -9.75 21.42 -27.04
CA ASN A 184 -9.29 22.79 -26.80
C ASN A 184 -7.76 22.90 -26.80
N ARG A 185 -7.03 21.77 -26.69
CA ARG A 185 -5.56 21.68 -26.64
C ARG A 185 -4.93 22.45 -25.47
N ASP A 186 -5.68 22.63 -24.40
CA ASP A 186 -5.20 23.25 -23.16
C ASP A 186 -4.50 22.17 -22.32
N THR A 187 -3.17 22.14 -22.33
CA THR A 187 -2.39 21.05 -21.73
C THR A 187 -2.53 20.99 -20.21
N GLU A 188 -2.62 22.15 -19.54
CA GLU A 188 -2.77 22.22 -18.09
C GLU A 188 -4.13 21.66 -17.67
N LYS A 189 -5.19 22.02 -18.40
CA LYS A 189 -6.52 21.46 -18.14
C LYS A 189 -6.61 19.98 -18.49
N ILE A 190 -6.02 19.54 -19.59
CA ILE A 190 -5.96 18.11 -19.94
C ILE A 190 -5.32 17.30 -18.81
N GLU A 191 -4.24 17.79 -18.21
CA GLU A 191 -3.59 17.15 -17.07
C GLU A 191 -4.52 17.08 -15.84
N SER A 192 -5.22 18.18 -15.53
CA SER A 192 -6.20 18.22 -14.43
C SER A 192 -7.32 17.20 -14.63
N GLU A 193 -8.01 17.24 -15.78
CA GLU A 193 -9.15 16.37 -16.09
C GLU A 193 -8.72 14.89 -16.18
N LEU A 194 -7.50 14.61 -16.65
CA LEU A 194 -6.96 13.25 -16.63
C LEU A 194 -6.78 12.76 -15.20
N GLY A 195 -6.33 13.63 -14.30
CA GLY A 195 -6.25 13.36 -12.87
C GLY A 195 -7.61 13.00 -12.27
N ASP A 196 -8.66 13.75 -12.61
CA ASP A 196 -10.02 13.53 -12.10
C ASP A 196 -10.65 12.23 -12.64
N VAL A 197 -10.38 11.88 -13.90
CA VAL A 197 -10.72 10.54 -14.45
C VAL A 197 -10.05 9.44 -13.64
N MET A 198 -8.73 9.55 -13.37
CA MET A 198 -8.01 8.54 -12.58
C MET A 198 -8.55 8.46 -11.15
N PHE A 199 -8.83 9.60 -10.51
CA PHE A 199 -9.40 9.66 -9.17
C PHE A 199 -10.78 9.00 -9.10
N SER A 200 -11.62 9.20 -10.12
CA SER A 200 -12.94 8.58 -10.23
C SER A 200 -12.87 7.07 -10.45
N ILE A 201 -11.93 6.57 -11.26
CA ILE A 201 -11.70 5.12 -11.44
C ILE A 201 -11.25 4.46 -10.14
N ILE A 202 -10.38 5.14 -9.37
CA ILE A 202 -9.94 4.67 -8.04
C ILE A 202 -11.14 4.58 -7.09
N ASN A 203 -12.04 5.57 -7.12
CA ASN A 203 -13.25 5.57 -6.29
C ASN A 203 -14.22 4.46 -6.67
N ALA A 204 -14.39 4.21 -7.97
CA ALA A 204 -15.15 3.08 -8.46
C ALA A 204 -14.56 1.76 -7.96
N SER A 205 -13.24 1.58 -8.08
CA SER A 205 -12.55 0.38 -7.61
C SER A 205 -12.86 0.10 -6.14
N ARG A 206 -12.75 1.13 -5.28
CA ARG A 206 -13.10 1.04 -3.86
C ARG A 206 -14.57 0.64 -3.63
N LEU A 207 -15.53 1.22 -4.37
CA LEU A 207 -16.95 0.87 -4.25
C LEU A 207 -17.23 -0.60 -4.59
N TYR A 208 -16.47 -1.18 -5.51
CA TYR A 208 -16.53 -2.60 -5.85
C TYR A 208 -15.70 -3.50 -4.93
N GLY A 209 -15.07 -2.95 -3.89
CA GLY A 209 -14.20 -3.71 -2.99
C GLY A 209 -12.91 -4.19 -3.66
N ILE A 210 -12.46 -3.48 -4.70
CA ILE A 210 -11.25 -3.77 -5.46
C ILE A 210 -10.16 -2.79 -5.03
N ASP A 211 -8.99 -3.32 -4.68
CA ASP A 211 -7.79 -2.50 -4.51
C ASP A 211 -7.27 -2.05 -5.90
N PRO A 212 -7.28 -0.73 -6.19
CA PRO A 212 -6.86 -0.20 -7.49
C PRO A 212 -5.37 -0.41 -7.77
N GLU A 213 -4.51 -0.41 -6.76
CA GLU A 213 -3.08 -0.65 -6.91
C GLU A 213 -2.86 -2.10 -7.35
N ALA A 214 -3.42 -3.05 -6.59
CA ALA A 214 -3.28 -4.47 -6.89
C ALA A 214 -3.92 -4.84 -8.23
N ALA A 215 -5.04 -4.21 -8.61
CA ALA A 215 -5.68 -4.43 -9.90
C ALA A 215 -4.81 -3.96 -11.08
N LEU A 216 -4.14 -2.81 -10.92
CA LEU A 216 -3.19 -2.31 -11.92
C LEU A 216 -1.95 -3.21 -11.99
N GLU A 217 -1.42 -3.64 -10.85
CA GLU A 217 -0.24 -4.51 -10.80
C GLU A 217 -0.50 -5.88 -11.45
N LYS A 218 -1.69 -6.47 -11.27
CA LYS A 218 -2.14 -7.66 -12.03
C LYS A 218 -2.08 -7.43 -13.53
N THR A 219 -2.46 -6.25 -13.98
CA THR A 219 -2.45 -5.88 -15.39
C THR A 219 -1.01 -5.71 -15.90
N ASN A 220 -0.14 -5.06 -15.12
CA ASN A 220 1.28 -4.89 -15.43
C ASN A 220 1.98 -6.24 -15.60
N ARG A 221 1.86 -7.14 -14.63
CA ARG A 221 2.48 -8.48 -14.69
C ARG A 221 1.99 -9.30 -15.87
N LYS A 222 0.69 -9.25 -16.15
CA LYS A 222 0.10 -9.90 -17.33
C LYS A 222 0.66 -9.32 -18.63
N PHE A 223 0.81 -8.00 -18.71
CA PHE A 223 1.44 -7.35 -19.87
C PHE A 223 2.90 -7.78 -20.03
N ILE A 224 3.69 -7.74 -18.96
CA ILE A 224 5.11 -8.15 -18.95
C ILE A 224 5.24 -9.62 -19.38
N LYS A 225 4.44 -10.53 -18.81
CA LYS A 225 4.43 -11.95 -19.18
C LYS A 225 4.18 -12.13 -20.67
N ARG A 226 3.16 -11.47 -21.21
CA ARG A 226 2.81 -11.55 -22.64
C ARG A 226 3.89 -10.96 -23.53
N PHE A 227 4.48 -9.84 -23.13
CA PHE A 227 5.55 -9.21 -23.88
C PHE A 227 6.83 -10.07 -23.88
N ASN A 228 7.19 -10.67 -22.75
CA ASN A 228 8.31 -11.62 -22.65
C ASN A 228 8.07 -12.88 -23.48
N TYR A 229 6.82 -13.38 -23.55
CA TYR A 229 6.48 -14.47 -24.46
C TYR A 229 6.74 -14.07 -25.92
N LEU A 230 6.26 -12.90 -26.31
CA LEU A 230 6.43 -12.36 -27.65
C LEU A 230 7.92 -12.16 -28.00
N GLU A 231 8.72 -11.63 -27.07
CA GLU A 231 10.17 -11.50 -27.24
C GLU A 231 10.86 -12.86 -27.40
N ASN A 232 10.51 -13.85 -26.57
CA ASN A 232 11.08 -15.18 -26.66
C ASN A 232 10.73 -15.89 -27.98
N GLU A 233 9.48 -15.80 -28.42
CA GLU A 233 9.05 -16.41 -29.69
C GLU A 233 9.67 -15.74 -30.92
N THR A 234 9.84 -14.42 -30.90
CA THR A 234 10.51 -13.69 -31.99
C THR A 234 12.00 -14.02 -32.06
N LEU A 235 12.67 -14.09 -30.90
CA LEU A 235 14.06 -14.56 -30.80
C LEU A 235 14.23 -15.99 -31.32
N ARG A 236 13.32 -16.91 -30.96
CA ARG A 236 13.33 -18.30 -31.46
C ARG A 236 13.18 -18.40 -32.97
N LYS A 237 12.41 -17.48 -33.58
CA LYS A 237 12.22 -17.38 -35.03
C LYS A 237 13.36 -16.62 -35.72
N GLY A 238 14.32 -16.08 -34.97
CA GLY A 238 15.42 -15.27 -35.51
C GLY A 238 14.95 -13.91 -36.05
N ILE A 239 13.79 -13.42 -35.59
CA ILE A 239 13.19 -12.17 -36.03
C ILE A 239 13.45 -11.10 -34.97
N SER A 240 13.90 -9.92 -35.40
CA SER A 240 14.04 -8.76 -34.53
C SER A 240 12.67 -8.11 -34.31
N LEU A 241 12.34 -7.79 -33.04
CA LEU A 241 11.13 -7.06 -32.71
C LEU A 241 11.01 -5.71 -33.42
N HIS A 242 12.14 -5.03 -33.64
CA HIS A 242 12.17 -3.73 -34.29
C HIS A 242 11.74 -3.76 -35.75
N ASP A 243 11.86 -4.93 -36.39
CA ASP A 243 11.55 -5.11 -37.81
C ASP A 243 10.12 -5.62 -38.04
N MET A 244 9.34 -5.84 -36.95
CA MET A 244 7.97 -6.31 -37.03
C MET A 244 6.97 -5.15 -37.07
N SER A 245 5.91 -5.34 -37.85
CA SER A 245 4.71 -4.51 -37.78
C SER A 245 3.87 -4.84 -36.54
N LEU A 246 3.01 -3.91 -36.13
CA LEU A 246 2.05 -4.13 -35.04
C LEU A 246 1.12 -5.33 -35.32
N ASP A 247 0.74 -5.55 -36.58
CA ASP A 247 -0.12 -6.67 -36.95
C ASP A 247 0.60 -8.01 -36.77
N GLU A 248 1.89 -8.09 -37.12
CA GLU A 248 2.71 -9.29 -36.89
C GLU A 248 2.96 -9.53 -35.40
N MET A 249 3.22 -8.48 -34.63
CA MET A 249 3.32 -8.57 -33.16
C MET A 249 2.00 -9.05 -32.56
N ASN A 250 0.86 -8.55 -33.05
CA ASN A 250 -0.46 -8.91 -32.56
C ASN A 250 -0.78 -10.40 -32.76
N VAL A 251 -0.31 -11.03 -33.83
CA VAL A 251 -0.49 -12.48 -34.02
C VAL A 251 0.14 -13.26 -32.87
N ILE A 252 1.39 -12.95 -32.51
CA ILE A 252 2.12 -13.59 -31.41
C ILE A 252 1.53 -13.18 -30.04
N TRP A 253 1.05 -11.94 -29.93
CA TRP A 253 0.39 -11.46 -28.72
C TRP A 253 -0.92 -12.20 -28.43
N GLU A 254 -1.73 -12.50 -29.46
CA GLU A 254 -2.94 -13.32 -29.32
C GLU A 254 -2.62 -14.78 -28.97
N GLU A 255 -1.44 -15.30 -29.35
CA GLU A 255 -0.94 -16.58 -28.85
C GLU A 255 -0.61 -16.48 -27.36
N ALA A 256 0.11 -15.44 -26.92
CA ALA A 256 0.44 -15.21 -25.53
C ALA A 256 -0.80 -15.12 -24.62
N LYS A 257 -1.90 -14.56 -25.11
CA LYS A 257 -3.18 -14.48 -24.38
C LYS A 257 -3.80 -15.85 -24.08
N LYS A 258 -3.49 -16.89 -24.85
CA LYS A 258 -4.03 -18.25 -24.64
C LYS A 258 -3.31 -18.99 -23.51
N GLU A 259 -2.15 -18.50 -23.10
CA GLU A 259 -1.30 -19.07 -22.05
C GLU A 259 -1.54 -18.42 -20.67
N ASP A 260 -2.53 -17.53 -20.55
CA ASP A 260 -2.95 -16.89 -19.29
C ASP A 260 -3.94 -17.74 -18.48
#